data_AF-A0A8T3KRW0-F1
#
_entry.id   AF-A0A8T3KRW0-F1
#
_cell.length_a   1.000
_cell.length_b   1.000
_cell.length_c   1.000
_cell.angle_alpha   90.00
_cell.angle_beta   90.00
_cell.angle_gamma   90.00
#
_symmetry.space_group_name_H-M   'P 1'
#
loop_
_entity.id
_entity.type
_entity.pdbx_description
1 polymer ?
#
loop_
_entity_poly.entity_id
_entity_poly.type
_entity_poly.pdbx_seq_one_letter_code
_entity_poly.pdbx_strand_id
1 'polypeptide(L)'
;MPIGIIQQILGHCSLQMTLHYAKVSENALYEKWKEIEKLNLFHLEDSRQTQKTGTGQEQEKSIRYEYVRKNLDAVRVPFGTCFKPSKIACRQQMVHCLECSSFCSTKENIPEFEEEIRRVLELIDISRKTGRQDWEKKNTEYLNLLEKMLERIRKEGTVHKNGSLREEC
;
A
#
# COMPACT_ATOMS: atom_id res chain seq x y z
N MET A 1 -12.38 25.56 11.44
CA MET A 1 -13.54 26.47 11.36
C MET A 1 -13.18 27.66 10.47
N PRO A 2 -14.08 28.15 9.62
CA PRO A 2 -13.83 29.33 8.80
C PRO A 2 -13.65 30.60 9.67
N ILE A 3 -12.73 31.48 9.28
CA ILE A 3 -12.32 32.66 10.07
C ILE A 3 -13.49 33.62 10.39
N GLY A 4 -14.48 33.71 9.50
CA GLY A 4 -15.67 34.55 9.73
C GLY A 4 -16.54 34.11 10.92
N ILE A 5 -16.60 32.80 11.19
CA ILE A 5 -17.30 32.28 12.38
C ILE A 5 -16.53 32.66 13.65
N ILE A 6 -15.20 32.61 13.59
CA ILE A 6 -14.33 33.00 14.72
C ILE A 6 -14.49 34.50 15.01
N GLN A 7 -14.57 35.35 13.98
CA GLN A 7 -14.84 36.78 14.14
C GLN A 7 -16.18 37.05 14.83
N GLN A 8 -17.24 36.32 14.45
CA GLN A 8 -18.56 36.45 15.08
C GLN A 8 -18.55 36.00 16.55
N ILE A 9 -17.90 34.87 16.85
CA ILE A 9 -17.79 34.34 18.22
C ILE A 9 -17.02 35.30 19.13
N LEU A 10 -15.93 35.88 18.62
CA LEU A 10 -15.08 36.80 19.37
C LEU A 10 -15.59 38.27 19.33
N GLY A 11 -16.66 38.55 18.59
CA GLY A 11 -17.19 39.91 18.41
C GLY A 11 -16.20 40.87 17.74
N HIS A 12 -15.30 40.36 16.90
CA HIS A 12 -14.26 41.16 16.26
C HIS A 12 -14.74 41.79 14.95
N CYS A 13 -14.68 43.12 14.88
CA CYS A 13 -15.06 43.89 13.69
C CYS A 13 -14.02 43.86 12.56
N SER A 14 -12.78 43.40 12.83
CA SER A 14 -11.71 43.34 11.83
C SER A 14 -10.95 42.01 11.88
N LEU A 15 -10.40 41.63 10.73
CA LEU A 15 -9.56 40.44 10.61
C LEU A 15 -8.27 40.59 11.42
N GLN A 16 -7.71 41.80 11.45
CA GLN A 16 -6.47 42.11 12.16
C GLN A 16 -6.57 41.84 13.65
N MET A 17 -7.71 42.15 14.28
CA MET A 17 -7.94 41.80 15.70
C MET A 17 -7.95 40.30 15.90
N THR A 18 -8.62 39.54 15.03
CA THR A 18 -8.70 38.08 15.14
C THR A 18 -7.33 37.43 15.00
N LEU A 19 -6.52 37.90 14.05
CA LEU A 19 -5.13 37.43 13.88
C LEU A 19 -4.26 37.77 15.08
N HIS A 20 -4.44 38.94 15.70
CA HIS A 20 -3.71 39.32 16.90
C HIS A 20 -4.00 38.35 18.07
N TYR A 21 -5.28 38.05 18.32
CA TYR A 21 -5.66 37.10 19.37
C TYR A 21 -5.22 35.66 19.07
N ALA A 22 -5.31 35.22 17.81
CA ALA A 22 -4.79 33.91 17.40
C ALA A 22 -3.29 33.79 17.71
N LYS A 23 -2.51 34.82 17.33
CA LYS A 23 -1.07 34.87 17.61
C LYS A 23 -0.74 34.84 19.10
N VAL A 24 -1.49 35.58 19.93
CA VAL A 24 -1.31 35.57 21.39
C VAL A 24 -1.59 34.18 21.97
N SER A 25 -2.66 33.52 21.50
CA SER A 25 -3.00 32.16 21.92
C SER A 25 -1.93 31.14 21.51
N GLU A 26 -1.42 31.22 20.29
CA GLU A 26 -0.34 30.36 19.80
C GLU A 26 0.95 30.57 20.60
N ASN A 27 1.32 31.81 20.87
CA ASN A 27 2.49 32.13 21.69
C ASN A 27 2.34 31.55 23.11
N ALA A 28 1.16 31.67 23.72
CA ALA A 28 0.92 31.11 25.05
C ALA A 28 1.00 29.58 25.07
N LEU A 29 0.51 28.91 24.02
CA LEU A 29 0.67 27.46 23.86
C LEU A 29 2.13 27.07 23.66
N TYR A 30 2.88 27.83 22.86
CA TYR A 30 4.28 27.59 22.59
C TYR A 30 5.16 27.73 23.84
N GLU A 31 4.91 28.75 24.67
CA GLU A 31 5.62 28.91 25.95
C GLU A 31 5.33 27.76 26.90
N LYS A 32 4.06 27.35 27.05
CA LYS A 32 3.70 26.18 27.85
C LYS A 32 4.34 24.89 27.34
N TRP A 33 4.40 24.71 26.02
CA TRP A 33 5.06 23.57 25.42
C TRP A 33 6.56 23.56 25.73
N LYS A 34 7.24 24.71 25.63
CA LYS A 34 8.66 24.83 26.04
C LYS A 34 8.89 24.54 27.52
N GLU A 35 7.99 24.98 28.39
CA GLU A 35 8.04 24.66 29.83
C GLU A 35 7.95 23.15 30.05
N ILE A 36 7.06 22.46 29.32
CA ILE A 36 6.91 21.00 29.39
C ILE A 36 8.10 20.27 28.78
N GLU A 37 8.66 20.75 27.67
CA GLU A 37 9.85 20.19 27.03
C GLU A 37 11.06 20.24 27.98
N LYS A 38 11.26 21.35 28.72
CA LYS A 38 12.30 21.47 29.74
C LYS A 38 12.18 20.45 30.87
N LEU A 39 10.97 19.96 31.16
CA LEU A 39 10.74 18.94 32.19
C LEU A 39 11.21 17.55 31.74
N ASN A 40 11.58 17.36 30.46
CA ASN A 40 12.10 16.11 29.91
C ASN A 40 11.22 14.87 30.24
N LEU A 41 9.90 15.07 30.40
CA LEU A 41 8.95 14.02 30.79
C LEU A 41 8.69 13.00 29.66
N PHE A 42 8.94 13.40 28.41
CA PHE A 42 8.79 12.56 27.23
C PHE A 42 10.15 12.34 26.58
N HIS A 43 10.95 11.45 27.15
CA HIS A 43 11.98 10.78 26.37
C HIS A 43 11.28 9.71 25.53
N LEU A 44 10.92 10.07 24.29
CA LEU A 44 10.93 9.07 23.23
C LEU A 44 12.41 8.73 23.05
N GLU A 45 12.95 7.82 23.87
CA GLU A 45 14.15 7.10 23.45
C GLU A 45 13.83 6.63 22.04
N ASP A 46 14.64 7.09 21.09
CA ASP A 46 14.54 6.80 19.67
C ASP A 46 14.25 5.29 19.58
N SER A 47 12.98 4.91 19.37
CA SER A 47 12.55 3.50 19.32
C SER A 47 12.98 2.88 17.99
N ARG A 48 14.12 3.34 17.48
CA ARG A 48 15.01 2.69 16.52
C ARG A 48 16.03 1.78 17.23
N GLN A 49 16.00 1.71 18.55
CA GLN A 49 16.46 0.52 19.26
C GLN A 49 15.25 -0.33 19.64
N THR A 50 14.71 -1.06 18.65
CA THR A 50 14.25 -2.42 18.92
C THR A 50 15.39 -3.13 19.65
N GLN A 51 15.31 -3.19 20.97
CA GLN A 51 16.19 -4.01 21.76
C GLN A 51 16.03 -5.43 21.20
N LYS A 52 17.09 -5.90 20.51
CA LYS A 52 17.30 -7.32 20.34
C LYS A 52 17.59 -7.87 21.73
N THR A 53 16.55 -8.04 22.54
CA THR A 53 16.67 -8.80 23.78
C THR A 53 16.96 -10.23 23.35
N GLY A 54 18.23 -10.59 23.44
CA GLY A 54 18.72 -11.93 23.29
C GLY A 54 18.14 -12.81 24.39
N THR A 55 17.01 -13.42 24.11
CA THR A 55 16.56 -14.66 24.73
C THR A 55 15.87 -15.45 23.64
N GLY A 56 16.46 -16.59 23.31
CA GLY A 56 16.00 -17.47 22.25
C GLY A 56 14.56 -17.89 22.49
N GLN A 57 13.68 -17.33 21.70
CA GLN A 57 12.41 -17.89 21.26
C GLN A 57 12.12 -17.11 19.99
N GLU A 58 12.09 -17.83 18.87
CA GLU A 58 11.51 -17.33 17.63
C GLU A 58 10.13 -16.80 18.00
N GLN A 59 10.01 -15.48 18.18
CA GLN A 59 8.72 -14.85 18.24
C GLN A 59 8.10 -15.14 16.89
N GLU A 60 7.21 -16.13 16.86
CA GLU A 60 6.27 -16.29 15.77
C GLU A 60 5.82 -14.89 15.40
N LYS A 61 5.93 -14.54 14.12
CA LYS A 61 5.38 -13.31 13.56
C LYS A 61 3.86 -13.36 13.72
N SER A 62 3.39 -13.20 14.95
CA SER A 62 1.99 -13.15 15.30
C SER A 62 1.49 -11.83 14.75
N ILE A 63 0.59 -11.94 13.79
CA ILE A 63 -0.02 -10.78 13.15
C ILE A 63 -0.78 -10.03 14.26
N ARG A 64 -0.34 -8.81 14.58
CA ARG A 64 -1.00 -7.97 15.57
C ARG A 64 -2.30 -7.42 15.00
N TYR A 65 -3.40 -8.15 15.22
CA TYR A 65 -4.72 -7.86 14.67
C TYR A 65 -5.24 -6.46 15.07
N GLU A 66 -4.73 -5.85 16.14
CA GLU A 66 -5.09 -4.49 16.56
C GLU A 66 -4.70 -3.43 15.52
N TYR A 67 -3.65 -3.67 14.73
CA TYR A 67 -3.17 -2.74 13.69
C TYR A 67 -3.68 -3.09 12.28
N VAL A 68 -4.29 -4.27 12.13
CA VAL A 68 -4.91 -4.66 10.85
C VAL A 68 -6.22 -3.89 10.72
N ARG A 69 -6.32 -3.03 9.70
CA ARG A 69 -7.57 -2.32 9.42
C ARG A 69 -8.71 -3.33 9.24
N LYS A 70 -9.78 -3.18 10.02
CA LYS A 70 -10.98 -4.05 9.98
C LYS A 70 -11.64 -4.17 8.60
N ASN A 71 -11.31 -3.27 7.67
CA ASN A 71 -11.87 -3.20 6.31
C ASN A 71 -10.89 -3.71 5.22
N LEU A 72 -9.83 -4.42 5.59
CA LEU A 72 -8.93 -5.06 4.63
C LEU A 72 -9.59 -6.34 4.08
N ASP A 73 -10.37 -6.18 3.03
CA ASP A 73 -10.83 -7.31 2.22
C ASP A 73 -9.69 -7.74 1.29
N ALA A 74 -8.93 -8.75 1.70
CA ALA A 74 -7.93 -9.39 0.85
C ALA A 74 -8.48 -10.72 0.33
N VAL A 75 -8.56 -10.86 -0.99
CA VAL A 75 -9.06 -12.09 -1.63
C VAL A 75 -7.91 -12.77 -2.37
N ARG A 76 -7.70 -14.06 -2.11
CA ARG A 76 -6.73 -14.89 -2.83
C ARG A 76 -7.22 -15.08 -4.28
N VAL A 77 -6.34 -14.81 -5.24
CA VAL A 77 -6.55 -15.01 -6.69
C VAL A 77 -5.42 -15.90 -7.26
N PRO A 78 -5.57 -16.48 -8.48
CA PRO A 78 -4.66 -17.52 -8.98
C PRO A 78 -3.16 -17.21 -9.05
N PHE A 79 -2.75 -15.95 -8.97
CA PHE A 79 -1.33 -15.53 -9.04
C PHE A 79 -0.91 -14.65 -7.85
N GLY A 80 -1.76 -14.55 -6.82
CA GLY A 80 -1.49 -13.77 -5.62
C GLY A 80 -2.74 -13.27 -4.90
N THR A 81 -2.70 -12.03 -4.46
CA THR A 81 -3.75 -11.47 -3.57
C THR A 81 -4.27 -10.16 -4.12
N CYS A 82 -5.59 -10.03 -4.12
CA CYS A 82 -6.29 -8.80 -4.49
C CYS A 82 -6.67 -8.03 -3.23
N PHE A 83 -6.27 -6.77 -3.15
CA PHE A 83 -6.63 -5.85 -2.06
C PHE A 83 -7.86 -4.97 -2.36
N LYS A 84 -8.59 -5.30 -3.42
CA LYS A 84 -9.78 -4.54 -3.79
C LYS A 84 -10.93 -4.90 -2.82
N PRO A 85 -11.61 -3.90 -2.23
CA PRO A 85 -12.77 -4.15 -1.39
C PRO A 85 -13.86 -4.93 -2.12
N SER A 86 -14.45 -5.90 -1.44
CA SER A 86 -15.53 -6.75 -1.96
C SER A 86 -16.75 -5.93 -2.43
N LYS A 87 -16.98 -4.78 -1.79
CA LYS A 87 -18.08 -3.85 -2.06
C LYS A 87 -17.96 -3.09 -3.38
N ILE A 88 -16.79 -3.12 -4.04
CA ILE A 88 -16.53 -2.37 -5.29
C ILE A 88 -16.38 -3.34 -6.45
N ALA A 89 -17.29 -3.27 -7.43
CA ALA A 89 -17.26 -4.11 -8.62
C ALA A 89 -15.92 -4.03 -9.39
N CYS A 90 -15.39 -5.18 -9.82
CA CYS A 90 -14.15 -5.26 -10.58
C CYS A 90 -14.37 -4.89 -12.06
N ARG A 91 -13.89 -3.72 -12.49
CA ARG A 91 -13.88 -3.32 -13.91
C ARG A 91 -12.88 -4.13 -14.75
N GLN A 92 -11.91 -4.76 -14.08
CA GLN A 92 -10.82 -5.51 -14.69
C GLN A 92 -11.23 -6.92 -15.15
N GLN A 93 -12.50 -7.34 -15.08
CA GLN A 93 -12.89 -8.68 -15.57
C GLN A 93 -12.51 -8.93 -17.05
N MET A 94 -12.25 -7.88 -17.84
CA MET A 94 -11.76 -7.97 -19.22
C MET A 94 -10.23 -7.91 -19.39
N VAL A 95 -9.45 -7.54 -18.35
CA VAL A 95 -7.98 -7.35 -18.41
C VAL A 95 -7.32 -8.13 -17.28
N HIS A 96 -6.26 -8.89 -17.60
CA HIS A 96 -5.57 -9.76 -16.63
C HIS A 96 -5.18 -9.01 -15.35
N CYS A 97 -5.44 -9.63 -14.18
CA CYS A 97 -5.16 -9.06 -12.86
C CYS A 97 -3.71 -8.58 -12.69
N LEU A 98 -2.78 -9.14 -13.45
CA LEU A 98 -1.35 -8.80 -13.53
C LEU A 98 -1.08 -7.31 -13.77
N GLU A 99 -2.01 -6.61 -14.43
CA GLU A 99 -1.86 -5.17 -14.67
C GLU A 99 -2.59 -4.28 -13.66
N CYS A 100 -3.38 -4.85 -12.76
CA CYS A 100 -4.19 -4.11 -11.80
C CYS A 100 -3.33 -3.46 -10.71
N SER A 101 -3.70 -2.24 -10.29
CA SER A 101 -3.01 -1.51 -9.22
C SER A 101 -3.23 -2.09 -7.82
N SER A 102 -4.33 -2.81 -7.62
CA SER A 102 -4.70 -3.43 -6.33
C SER A 102 -4.20 -4.87 -6.17
N PHE A 103 -3.50 -5.39 -7.18
CA PHE A 103 -3.00 -6.76 -7.20
C PHE A 103 -1.58 -6.82 -6.64
N CYS A 104 -1.31 -7.86 -5.85
CA CYS A 104 -0.01 -8.13 -5.26
C CYS A 104 0.38 -9.59 -5.47
N SER A 105 1.63 -9.80 -5.89
CA SER A 105 2.23 -11.13 -6.00
C SER A 105 3.49 -11.21 -5.15
N THR A 106 3.71 -12.37 -4.54
CA THR A 106 4.87 -12.67 -3.71
C THR A 106 5.66 -13.84 -4.30
N LYS A 107 6.84 -14.13 -3.73
CA LYS A 107 7.67 -15.29 -4.12
C LYS A 107 6.94 -16.63 -4.00
N GLU A 108 5.96 -16.74 -3.13
CA GLU A 108 5.17 -17.97 -2.92
C GLU A 108 4.35 -18.34 -4.16
N ASN A 109 4.02 -17.38 -5.02
CA ASN A 109 3.20 -17.61 -6.21
C ASN A 109 4.03 -17.98 -7.45
N ILE A 110 5.37 -17.94 -7.39
CA ILE A 110 6.26 -18.32 -8.50
C ILE A 110 5.88 -19.68 -9.14
N PRO A 111 5.63 -20.77 -8.40
CA PRO A 111 5.26 -22.05 -9.02
C PRO A 111 3.96 -21.95 -9.85
N GLU A 112 3.00 -21.11 -9.45
CA GLU A 112 1.76 -20.91 -10.19
C GLU A 112 2.03 -20.19 -11.54
N PHE A 113 2.97 -19.24 -11.55
CA PHE A 113 3.41 -18.58 -12.78
C PHE A 113 4.16 -19.53 -13.72
N GLU A 114 5.06 -20.38 -13.20
CA GLU A 114 5.83 -21.32 -14.01
C GLU A 114 4.95 -22.38 -14.67
N GLU A 115 3.93 -22.86 -13.96
CA GLU A 115 2.93 -23.79 -14.51
C GLU A 115 2.09 -23.13 -15.60
N GLU A 116 1.64 -21.88 -15.38
CA GLU A 116 0.89 -21.15 -16.40
C GLU A 116 1.72 -20.87 -17.66
N ILE A 117 3.00 -20.49 -17.50
CA ILE A 117 3.91 -20.29 -18.63
C ILE A 117 4.02 -21.57 -19.47
N ARG A 118 4.13 -22.74 -18.83
CA ARG A 118 4.18 -24.03 -19.54
C ARG A 118 2.89 -24.27 -20.34
N ARG A 119 1.72 -24.03 -19.73
CA ARG A 119 0.42 -24.15 -20.40
C ARG A 119 0.30 -23.23 -21.61
N VAL A 120 0.72 -21.97 -21.47
CA VAL A 120 0.65 -20.97 -22.53
C VAL A 120 1.57 -21.33 -23.70
N LEU A 121 2.76 -21.87 -23.42
CA LEU A 121 3.67 -22.38 -24.46
C LEU A 121 3.05 -23.52 -25.27
N GLU A 122 2.41 -24.48 -24.60
CA GLU A 122 1.67 -25.56 -25.28
C GLU A 122 0.52 -25.03 -26.16
N LEU A 123 -0.21 -24.01 -25.67
CA LEU A 123 -1.26 -23.35 -26.43
C LEU A 123 -0.73 -22.61 -27.67
N ILE A 124 0.44 -21.98 -27.56
CA ILE A 124 1.12 -21.36 -28.70
C ILE A 124 1.48 -22.42 -29.75
N ASP A 125 2.04 -23.56 -29.35
CA ASP A 125 2.37 -24.65 -30.27
C ASP A 125 1.13 -25.22 -30.97
N ILE A 126 0.01 -25.37 -30.27
CA ILE A 126 -1.27 -25.78 -30.86
C ILE A 126 -1.78 -24.71 -31.84
N SER A 127 -1.70 -23.43 -31.48
CA SER A 127 -2.15 -22.33 -32.33
C SER A 127 -1.36 -22.24 -33.63
N ARG A 128 -0.05 -22.50 -33.57
CA ARG A 128 0.84 -22.55 -34.73
C ARG A 128 0.51 -23.73 -35.65
N LYS A 129 0.27 -24.92 -35.08
CA LYS A 129 -0.15 -26.12 -35.84
C LYS A 129 -1.51 -25.94 -36.52
N THR A 130 -2.41 -25.18 -35.91
CA THR A 130 -3.77 -24.93 -36.42
C THR A 130 -3.86 -23.69 -37.33
N GLY A 131 -2.78 -22.94 -37.51
CA GLY A 131 -2.72 -21.77 -38.38
C GLY A 131 -3.54 -20.56 -37.90
N ARG A 132 -3.87 -20.47 -36.61
CA ARG A 132 -4.69 -19.39 -36.04
C ARG A 132 -3.82 -18.24 -35.51
N GLN A 133 -3.44 -17.32 -36.40
CA GLN A 133 -2.49 -16.25 -36.07
C GLN A 133 -2.96 -15.29 -34.97
N ASP A 134 -4.24 -14.93 -34.92
CA ASP A 134 -4.76 -14.04 -33.85
C ASP A 134 -4.63 -14.68 -32.47
N TRP A 135 -4.76 -16.00 -32.39
CA TRP A 135 -4.64 -16.75 -31.16
C TRP A 135 -3.17 -16.85 -30.72
N GLU A 136 -2.28 -17.15 -31.68
CA GLU A 136 -0.83 -17.14 -31.44
C GLU A 136 -0.38 -15.77 -30.91
N LYS A 137 -0.82 -14.68 -31.55
CA LYS A 137 -0.46 -13.33 -31.14
C LYS A 137 -0.90 -13.01 -29.72
N LYS A 138 -2.18 -13.26 -29.38
CA LYS A 138 -2.71 -13.01 -28.02
C LYS A 138 -2.01 -13.83 -26.95
N ASN A 139 -1.73 -15.11 -27.22
CA ASN A 139 -1.04 -15.96 -26.27
C ASN A 139 0.42 -15.53 -26.09
N THR A 140 1.08 -15.08 -27.15
CA THR A 140 2.45 -14.54 -27.07
C THR A 140 2.49 -13.24 -26.26
N GLU A 141 1.52 -12.35 -26.45
CA GLU A 141 1.38 -11.12 -25.63
C GLU A 141 1.17 -11.45 -24.15
N TYR A 142 0.34 -12.46 -23.85
CA TYR A 142 0.10 -12.91 -22.49
C TYR A 142 1.34 -13.56 -21.86
N LEU A 143 2.06 -14.39 -22.61
CA LEU A 143 3.32 -15.01 -22.18
C LEU A 143 4.35 -13.94 -21.77
N ASN A 144 4.53 -12.93 -22.61
CA ASN A 144 5.44 -11.81 -22.32
C ASN A 144 5.07 -11.08 -21.01
N LEU A 145 3.78 -10.96 -20.70
CA LEU A 145 3.31 -10.34 -19.46
C LEU A 145 3.65 -11.21 -18.24
N LEU A 146 3.44 -12.53 -18.33
CA LEU A 146 3.77 -13.49 -17.28
C LEU A 146 5.28 -13.50 -16.98
N GLU A 147 6.11 -13.57 -18.01
CA GLU A 147 7.58 -13.58 -17.86
C GLU A 147 8.08 -12.28 -17.21
N LYS A 148 7.61 -11.11 -17.69
CA LYS A 148 7.95 -9.81 -17.08
C LYS A 148 7.57 -9.76 -15.60
N MET A 149 6.39 -10.26 -15.24
CA MET A 149 5.95 -10.25 -13.85
C MET A 149 6.80 -11.19 -12.99
N LEU A 150 7.11 -12.39 -13.49
CA LEU A 150 7.94 -13.37 -12.81
C LEU A 150 9.38 -12.87 -12.61
N GLU A 151 9.97 -12.19 -13.59
CA GLU A 151 11.26 -11.51 -13.42
C GLU A 151 11.22 -10.45 -12.33
N ARG A 152 10.15 -9.63 -12.28
CA ARG A 152 9.98 -8.63 -11.22
C ARG A 152 9.84 -9.27 -9.85
N ILE A 153 9.06 -10.35 -9.72
CA ILE A 153 8.91 -11.09 -8.46
C ILE A 153 10.25 -11.67 -8.01
N ARG A 154 11.08 -12.19 -8.93
CA ARG A 154 12.41 -12.70 -8.59
C ARG A 154 13.36 -11.61 -8.09
N LYS A 155 13.28 -10.39 -8.66
CA LYS A 155 14.12 -9.24 -8.27
C LYS A 155 13.65 -8.56 -6.98
N GLU A 156 12.37 -8.19 -6.91
CA GLU A 156 11.76 -7.37 -5.84
C GLU A 156 11.23 -8.23 -4.69
N GLY A 157 10.94 -9.52 -4.92
CA GLY A 157 10.35 -10.46 -3.96
C GLY A 157 8.84 -10.28 -3.75
N THR A 158 8.41 -9.05 -3.60
CA THR A 158 7.00 -8.66 -3.45
C THR A 158 6.71 -7.56 -4.45
N VAL A 159 5.78 -7.82 -5.37
CA VAL A 159 5.42 -6.87 -6.42
C VAL A 159 4.02 -6.37 -6.17
N HIS A 160 3.92 -5.08 -5.84
CA HIS A 160 2.67 -4.35 -5.73
C HIS A 160 2.83 -3.02 -6.46
N LYS A 161 2.00 -2.76 -7.48
CA LYS A 161 2.17 -1.58 -8.34
C LYS A 161 2.07 -0.25 -7.56
N ASN A 162 1.29 -0.22 -6.48
CA ASN A 162 1.14 0.95 -5.60
C ASN A 162 2.05 0.90 -4.36
N GLY A 163 3.04 0.00 -4.30
CA GLY A 163 3.91 -0.18 -3.13
C GLY A 163 4.74 1.07 -2.83
N SER A 164 5.35 1.67 -3.86
CA SER A 164 6.21 2.85 -3.72
C SER A 164 5.48 4.10 -3.23
N LEU A 165 4.18 4.26 -3.54
CA LEU A 165 3.38 5.42 -3.15
C LEU A 165 2.97 5.42 -1.67
N ARG A 166 3.20 4.34 -0.92
CA ARG A 166 2.75 4.21 0.48
C ARG A 166 3.84 4.40 1.52
N GLU A 167 5.11 4.35 1.13
CA GLU A 167 6.25 4.36 2.06
C GLU A 167 6.90 5.75 2.21
N GLU A 168 6.41 6.77 1.49
CA GLU A 168 6.76 8.17 1.73
C GLU A 168 5.75 8.80 2.71
N CYS A 169 5.91 8.52 4.01
CA CYS A 169 5.31 9.27 5.13
C CYS A 169 6.28 9.29 6.31
#